data_AF-A0A430BQQ2-F1
#
_entry.id   AF-A0A430BQQ2-F1
#
_cell.length_a   1.000
_cell.length_b   1.000
_cell.length_c   1.000
_cell.angle_alpha   90.00
_cell.angle_beta   90.00
_cell.angle_gamma   90.00
#
_symmetry.space_group_name_H-M   'P 1'
#
loop_
_entity.id
_entity.type
_entity.pdbx_description
1 polymer ?
#
loop_
_entity_poly.entity_id
_entity_poly.type
_entity_poly.pdbx_seq_one_letter_code
_entity_poly.pdbx_strand_id
1 'polypeptide(L)'
;FDVQRIGGIVLHRGEIAEMRTGEGKTLVATLATYLNALPGDGVHVITVNDYLAARDAEWMGQVYRFLGLTVGVIIPNLTDEQRRAAYNSDITYGTNNEFGFDYLRDNMKYERSSMVQRAFAMAIVDEVDSVLIDEARTPLIISGPTDDKSELYMIVDAIVKQLTPDDYEKEEKQKTIILTEDGTERAERLLEAAGLLQGANLYDFENTQVVHHLNQS
;
A
#
# COMPACT_ATOMS: atom_id res chain seq x y z
N PHE A 1 -15.76 7.04 -34.58
CA PHE A 1 -14.94 7.32 -35.78
C PHE A 1 -13.90 6.21 -35.98
N ASP A 2 -13.33 6.06 -37.19
CA ASP A 2 -12.35 4.99 -37.44
C ASP A 2 -11.05 5.18 -36.66
N VAL A 3 -10.60 6.43 -36.48
CA VAL A 3 -9.44 6.76 -35.63
C VAL A 3 -9.62 6.29 -34.18
N GLN A 4 -10.85 6.26 -33.68
CA GLN A 4 -11.15 5.77 -32.33
C GLN A 4 -11.03 4.25 -32.23
N ARG A 5 -11.38 3.52 -33.29
CA ARG A 5 -11.17 2.07 -33.36
C ARG A 5 -9.68 1.73 -33.38
N ILE A 6 -8.89 2.49 -34.13
CA ILE A 6 -7.43 2.34 -34.15
C ILE A 6 -6.87 2.58 -32.75
N GLY A 7 -7.28 3.66 -32.07
CA GLY A 7 -6.86 3.93 -30.69
C GLY A 7 -7.20 2.78 -29.73
N GLY A 8 -8.40 2.20 -29.83
CA GLY A 8 -8.79 1.04 -29.02
C GLY A 8 -7.93 -0.20 -29.27
N ILE A 9 -7.53 -0.45 -30.53
CA ILE A 9 -6.62 -1.55 -30.88
C ILE A 9 -5.23 -1.33 -30.28
N VAL A 10 -4.71 -0.10 -30.36
CA VAL A 10 -3.41 0.28 -29.80
C VAL A 10 -3.42 0.07 -28.28
N LEU A 11 -4.44 0.57 -27.58
CA LEU A 11 -4.59 0.38 -26.14
C LEU A 11 -4.69 -1.10 -25.76
N HIS A 12 -5.44 -1.92 -26.51
CA HIS A 12 -5.53 -3.36 -26.25
C HIS A 12 -4.16 -4.08 -26.38
N ARG A 13 -3.25 -3.58 -27.22
CA ARG A 13 -1.88 -4.12 -27.35
C ARG A 13 -0.94 -3.71 -26.23
N GLY A 14 -1.38 -2.89 -25.28
CA GLY A 14 -0.52 -2.34 -24.23
C GLY A 14 0.38 -1.20 -24.71
N GLU A 15 0.00 -0.53 -25.80
CA GLU A 15 0.74 0.58 -26.40
C GLU A 15 0.10 1.94 -26.04
N ILE A 16 0.85 3.03 -26.24
CA ILE A 16 0.38 4.40 -26.02
C ILE A 16 -0.35 4.90 -27.27
N ALA A 17 -1.65 5.21 -27.13
CA ALA A 17 -2.44 5.84 -28.19
C ALA A 17 -2.37 7.37 -28.08
N GLU A 18 -1.48 8.02 -28.86
CA GLU A 18 -1.43 9.48 -28.92
C GLU A 18 -2.62 10.03 -29.73
N MET A 19 -3.48 10.79 -29.06
CA MET A 19 -4.68 11.37 -29.67
C MET A 19 -4.83 12.83 -29.22
N ARG A 20 -5.25 13.71 -30.14
CA ARG A 20 -5.48 15.12 -29.82
C ARG A 20 -6.67 15.29 -28.86
N THR A 21 -6.64 16.33 -28.05
CA THR A 21 -7.78 16.71 -27.21
C THR A 21 -9.01 16.93 -28.09
N GLY A 22 -10.15 16.35 -27.68
CA GLY A 22 -11.40 16.39 -28.46
C GLY A 22 -11.63 15.19 -29.39
N GLU A 23 -10.63 14.32 -29.61
CA GLU A 23 -10.81 13.07 -30.38
C GLU A 23 -11.59 11.98 -29.61
N GLY A 24 -11.90 12.25 -28.34
CA GLY A 24 -12.72 11.39 -27.48
C GLY A 24 -11.96 10.25 -26.81
N LYS A 25 -10.78 10.52 -26.22
CA LYS A 25 -9.96 9.55 -25.47
C LYS A 25 -10.79 8.67 -24.51
N THR A 26 -11.70 9.28 -23.74
CA THR A 26 -12.59 8.57 -22.81
C THR A 26 -13.45 7.51 -23.52
N LEU A 27 -14.03 7.85 -24.68
CA LEU A 27 -14.82 6.91 -25.47
C LEU A 27 -13.93 5.83 -26.11
N VAL A 28 -12.73 6.18 -26.55
CA VAL A 28 -11.76 5.25 -27.15
C VAL A 28 -11.33 4.18 -26.16
N ALA A 29 -11.06 4.57 -24.91
CA ALA A 29 -10.66 3.67 -23.84
C ALA A 29 -11.69 2.55 -23.64
N THR A 30 -12.98 2.83 -23.83
CA THR A 30 -14.04 1.83 -23.63
C THR A 30 -13.89 0.56 -24.47
N LEU A 31 -13.31 0.66 -25.67
CA LEU A 31 -13.12 -0.48 -26.57
C LEU A 31 -12.12 -1.49 -25.98
N ALA A 32 -10.96 -0.98 -25.52
CA ALA A 32 -9.93 -1.80 -24.92
C ALA A 32 -10.32 -2.28 -23.53
N THR A 33 -10.95 -1.41 -22.73
CA THR A 33 -11.43 -1.76 -21.39
C THR A 33 -12.45 -2.88 -21.44
N TYR A 34 -13.47 -2.78 -22.32
CA TYR A 34 -14.47 -3.84 -22.46
C TYR A 34 -13.84 -5.17 -22.88
N LEU A 35 -13.00 -5.18 -23.92
CA LEU A 35 -12.38 -6.39 -24.43
C LEU A 35 -11.51 -7.09 -23.38
N ASN A 36 -10.70 -6.34 -22.64
CA ASN A 36 -9.83 -6.89 -21.60
C ASN A 36 -10.56 -7.24 -20.31
N ALA A 37 -11.80 -6.79 -20.11
CA ALA A 37 -12.63 -7.18 -18.98
C ALA A 37 -13.31 -8.55 -19.16
N LEU A 38 -13.52 -9.00 -20.41
CA LEU A 38 -14.21 -10.26 -20.73
C LEU A 38 -13.64 -11.53 -20.07
N PRO A 39 -12.31 -11.68 -19.85
CA PRO A 39 -11.77 -12.83 -19.11
C PRO A 39 -12.19 -12.89 -17.64
N GLY A 40 -12.66 -11.78 -17.06
CA GLY A 40 -13.03 -11.69 -15.64
C GLY A 40 -11.87 -11.39 -14.70
N ASP A 41 -10.64 -11.20 -15.22
CA ASP A 41 -9.46 -10.89 -14.41
C ASP A 41 -9.38 -9.42 -13.98
N GLY A 42 -10.14 -8.54 -14.65
CA GLY A 42 -10.28 -7.14 -14.30
C GLY A 42 -9.50 -6.13 -15.13
N VAL A 43 -10.03 -4.91 -15.19
CA VAL A 43 -9.33 -3.78 -15.81
C VAL A 43 -9.33 -2.57 -14.88
N HIS A 44 -8.16 -2.02 -14.61
CA HIS A 44 -8.00 -0.76 -13.90
C HIS A 44 -7.96 0.39 -14.91
N VAL A 45 -8.87 1.36 -14.79
CA VAL A 45 -8.86 2.59 -15.58
C VAL A 45 -8.39 3.72 -14.67
N ILE A 46 -7.19 4.23 -14.95
CA ILE A 46 -6.48 5.22 -14.14
C ILE A 46 -6.71 6.60 -14.75
N THR A 47 -7.19 7.52 -13.93
CA THR A 47 -7.38 8.94 -14.27
C THR A 47 -6.54 9.82 -13.35
N VAL A 48 -6.42 11.11 -13.69
CA VAL A 48 -5.58 12.05 -12.94
C VAL A 48 -6.20 12.57 -11.63
N ASN A 49 -7.51 12.40 -11.41
CA ASN A 49 -8.16 12.79 -10.15
C ASN A 49 -9.49 12.07 -9.91
N ASP A 50 -9.92 12.09 -8.65
CA ASP A 50 -11.11 11.36 -8.18
C ASP A 50 -12.41 11.82 -8.87
N TYR A 51 -12.50 13.11 -9.21
CA TYR A 51 -13.66 13.65 -9.91
C TYR A 51 -13.80 13.03 -11.31
N LEU A 52 -12.70 12.95 -12.06
CA LEU A 52 -12.68 12.33 -13.39
C LEU A 52 -12.95 10.83 -13.30
N ALA A 53 -12.35 10.14 -12.33
CA ALA A 53 -12.62 8.72 -12.07
C ALA A 53 -14.13 8.48 -11.86
N ALA A 54 -14.76 9.23 -10.95
CA ALA A 54 -16.18 9.08 -10.65
C ALA A 54 -17.07 9.47 -11.84
N ARG A 55 -16.77 10.58 -12.51
CA ARG A 55 -17.51 11.05 -13.69
C ARG A 55 -17.46 10.02 -14.81
N ASP A 56 -16.29 9.49 -15.13
CA ASP A 56 -16.11 8.59 -16.27
C ASP A 56 -16.62 7.18 -15.96
N ALA A 57 -16.49 6.73 -14.72
CA ALA A 57 -17.13 5.50 -14.25
C ALA A 57 -18.66 5.57 -14.40
N GLU A 58 -19.28 6.72 -14.10
CA GLU A 58 -20.72 6.88 -14.24
C GLU A 58 -21.14 7.04 -15.71
N TRP A 59 -20.40 7.84 -16.47
CA TRP A 59 -20.75 8.13 -17.86
C TRP A 59 -20.50 6.93 -18.78
N MET A 60 -19.28 6.38 -18.80
CA MET A 60 -18.94 5.21 -19.63
C MET A 60 -19.50 3.91 -19.03
N GLY A 61 -19.72 3.88 -17.71
CA GLY A 61 -20.34 2.74 -17.04
C GLY A 61 -21.71 2.37 -17.57
N GLN A 62 -22.45 3.31 -18.17
CA GLN A 62 -23.71 3.00 -18.85
C GLN A 62 -23.52 1.99 -19.98
N VAL A 63 -22.44 2.09 -20.75
CA VAL A 63 -22.12 1.18 -21.85
C VAL A 63 -21.75 -0.20 -21.31
N TYR A 64 -20.86 -0.25 -20.31
CA TYR A 64 -20.42 -1.52 -19.72
C TYR A 64 -21.56 -2.26 -19.05
N ARG A 65 -22.38 -1.56 -18.25
CA ARG A 65 -23.55 -2.14 -17.57
C ARG A 65 -24.61 -2.62 -18.56
N PHE A 66 -24.84 -1.87 -19.64
CA PHE A 66 -25.71 -2.31 -20.72
C PHE A 66 -25.24 -3.63 -21.35
N LEU A 67 -23.93 -3.84 -21.46
CA LEU A 67 -23.31 -5.07 -21.97
C LEU A 67 -23.13 -6.17 -20.90
N GLY A 68 -23.62 -5.96 -19.68
CA GLY A 68 -23.60 -6.96 -18.60
C GLY A 68 -22.34 -6.96 -17.74
N LEU A 69 -21.44 -5.99 -17.90
CA LEU A 69 -20.27 -5.83 -17.03
C LEU A 69 -20.57 -4.93 -15.83
N THR A 70 -19.89 -5.21 -14.74
CA THR A 70 -19.91 -4.43 -13.49
C THR A 70 -18.79 -3.38 -13.48
N VAL A 71 -19.05 -2.26 -12.80
CA VAL A 71 -18.14 -1.11 -12.75
C VAL A 71 -18.02 -0.64 -11.32
N GLY A 72 -16.80 -0.66 -10.79
CA GLY A 72 -16.42 -0.11 -9.49
C GLY A 72 -15.66 1.20 -9.64
N VAL A 73 -15.65 2.00 -8.58
CA VAL A 73 -14.84 3.22 -8.49
C VAL A 73 -14.12 3.26 -7.15
N ILE A 74 -12.83 3.57 -7.18
CA ILE A 74 -12.00 3.79 -6.00
C ILE A 74 -11.76 5.30 -5.87
N ILE A 75 -12.22 5.85 -4.75
CA ILE A 75 -12.05 7.24 -4.34
C ILE A 75 -11.71 7.29 -2.84
N PRO A 76 -11.26 8.44 -2.31
CA PRO A 76 -10.99 8.59 -0.89
C PRO A 76 -12.19 8.25 0.00
N ASN A 77 -11.91 7.87 1.25
CA ASN A 77 -12.89 7.57 2.31
C ASN A 77 -13.80 6.33 2.07
N LEU A 78 -13.45 5.44 1.14
CA LEU A 78 -14.08 4.13 1.03
C LEU A 78 -13.57 3.17 2.12
N THR A 79 -14.49 2.37 2.67
CA THR A 79 -14.14 1.27 3.58
C THR A 79 -13.48 0.11 2.81
N ASP A 80 -12.75 -0.76 3.52
CA ASP A 80 -12.15 -1.96 2.92
C ASP A 80 -13.17 -2.86 2.20
N GLU A 81 -14.40 -2.95 2.74
CA GLU A 81 -15.50 -3.69 2.11
C GLU A 81 -15.91 -3.07 0.78
N GLN A 82 -16.08 -1.74 0.74
CA GLN A 82 -16.42 -1.01 -0.48
C GLN A 82 -15.29 -1.09 -1.51
N ARG A 83 -14.03 -0.99 -1.09
CA ARG A 83 -12.86 -1.16 -1.97
C ARG A 83 -12.84 -2.55 -2.57
N ARG A 84 -12.99 -3.59 -1.75
CA ARG A 84 -13.04 -4.99 -2.22
C ARG A 84 -14.17 -5.21 -3.23
N ALA A 85 -15.36 -4.65 -2.99
CA ALA A 85 -16.46 -4.71 -3.94
C ALA A 85 -16.12 -4.01 -5.28
N ALA A 86 -15.44 -2.87 -5.23
CA ALA A 86 -15.02 -2.14 -6.42
C ALA A 86 -13.92 -2.87 -7.21
N TYR A 87 -12.93 -3.49 -6.55
CA TYR A 87 -11.91 -4.32 -7.21
C TYR A 87 -12.47 -5.62 -7.79
N ASN A 88 -13.54 -6.17 -7.20
CA ASN A 88 -14.25 -7.35 -7.70
C ASN A 88 -15.19 -7.05 -8.87
N SER A 89 -15.36 -5.77 -9.25
CA SER A 89 -16.09 -5.41 -10.47
C SER A 89 -15.24 -5.72 -11.71
N ASP A 90 -15.85 -6.00 -12.86
CA ASP A 90 -15.11 -6.30 -14.11
C ASP A 90 -14.16 -5.14 -14.51
N ILE A 91 -14.58 -3.91 -14.21
CA ILE A 91 -13.84 -2.68 -14.48
C ILE A 91 -13.79 -1.84 -13.21
N THR A 92 -12.62 -1.33 -12.86
CA THR A 92 -12.42 -0.46 -11.69
C THR A 92 -11.80 0.85 -12.13
N TYR A 93 -12.49 1.97 -11.90
CA TYR A 93 -11.96 3.31 -12.11
C TYR A 93 -11.27 3.83 -10.84
N GLY A 94 -10.24 4.63 -10.98
CA GLY A 94 -9.57 5.27 -9.84
C GLY A 94 -8.44 6.19 -10.28
N THR A 95 -7.67 6.64 -9.29
CA THR A 95 -6.43 7.41 -9.51
C THR A 95 -5.21 6.52 -9.25
N ASN A 96 -4.07 6.91 -9.81
CA ASN A 96 -2.79 6.24 -9.57
C ASN A 96 -2.45 6.20 -8.07
N ASN A 97 -2.73 7.28 -7.35
CA ASN A 97 -2.52 7.36 -5.91
C ASN A 97 -3.37 6.34 -5.15
N GLU A 98 -4.67 6.25 -5.44
CA GLU A 98 -5.55 5.32 -4.74
C GLU A 98 -5.19 3.86 -5.02
N PHE A 99 -4.93 3.49 -6.29
CA PHE A 99 -4.47 2.13 -6.64
C PHE A 99 -3.15 1.78 -5.96
N GLY A 100 -2.19 2.72 -5.95
CA GLY A 100 -0.89 2.50 -5.33
C GLY A 100 -0.95 2.43 -3.80
N PHE A 101 -1.76 3.28 -3.15
CA PHE A 101 -1.95 3.21 -1.71
C PHE A 101 -2.70 1.95 -1.27
N ASP A 102 -3.66 1.46 -2.05
CA ASP A 102 -4.29 0.17 -1.78
C ASP A 102 -3.30 -0.98 -1.90
N TYR A 103 -2.41 -0.96 -2.90
CA TYR A 103 -1.34 -1.94 -3.01
C TYR A 103 -0.42 -1.92 -1.78
N LEU A 104 -0.01 -0.74 -1.33
CA LEU A 104 0.81 -0.60 -0.12
C LEU A 104 0.06 -1.08 1.14
N ARG A 105 -1.21 -0.72 1.30
CA ARG A 105 -2.06 -1.16 2.42
C ARG A 105 -2.25 -2.68 2.43
N ASP A 106 -2.46 -3.29 1.27
CA ASP A 106 -2.61 -4.74 1.14
C ASP A 106 -1.35 -5.50 1.57
N ASN A 107 -0.16 -4.95 1.30
CA ASN A 107 1.12 -5.50 1.76
C ASN A 107 1.42 -5.25 3.25
N MET A 108 0.56 -4.50 3.95
CA MET A 108 0.62 -4.32 5.40
C MET A 108 -0.43 -5.18 6.15
N LYS A 109 -1.30 -5.91 5.45
CA LYS A 109 -2.31 -6.78 6.07
C LYS A 109 -1.67 -8.07 6.61
N TYR A 110 -2.16 -8.55 7.76
CA TYR A 110 -1.70 -9.80 8.36
C TYR A 110 -2.19 -11.05 7.59
N GLU A 111 -3.35 -10.97 6.96
CA GLU A 111 -3.96 -12.08 6.23
C GLU A 111 -4.31 -11.70 4.79
N ARG A 112 -4.11 -12.65 3.86
CA ARG A 112 -4.49 -12.46 2.45
C ARG A 112 -5.99 -12.23 2.25
N SER A 113 -6.83 -12.82 3.09
CA SER A 113 -8.28 -12.62 3.10
C SER A 113 -8.68 -11.16 3.34
N SER A 114 -7.81 -10.40 4.01
CA SER A 114 -8.04 -8.99 4.34
C SER A 114 -7.59 -8.03 3.23
N MET A 115 -6.91 -8.52 2.20
CA MET A 115 -6.56 -7.72 1.03
C MET A 115 -7.82 -7.26 0.28
N VAL A 116 -7.75 -6.09 -0.38
CA VAL A 116 -8.85 -5.52 -1.16
C VAL A 116 -8.63 -5.65 -2.65
N GLN A 117 -7.38 -5.65 -3.12
CA GLN A 117 -7.04 -5.83 -4.53
C GLN A 117 -7.04 -7.31 -4.94
N ARG A 118 -7.08 -7.52 -6.24
CA ARG A 118 -6.86 -8.83 -6.90
C ARG A 118 -5.61 -8.78 -7.78
N ALA A 119 -5.31 -9.87 -8.48
CA ALA A 119 -4.20 -9.93 -9.41
C ALA A 119 -4.30 -8.84 -10.51
N PHE A 120 -3.16 -8.30 -10.92
CA PHE A 120 -3.09 -7.25 -11.94
C PHE A 120 -3.13 -7.84 -13.35
N ALA A 121 -4.17 -7.53 -14.11
CA ALA A 121 -4.33 -8.01 -15.48
C ALA A 121 -4.09 -6.90 -16.53
N MET A 122 -4.84 -5.80 -16.46
CA MET A 122 -4.71 -4.67 -17.41
C MET A 122 -4.91 -3.33 -16.71
N ALA A 123 -4.09 -2.34 -17.08
CA ALA A 123 -4.26 -0.95 -16.68
C ALA A 123 -4.31 -0.04 -17.91
N ILE A 124 -5.34 0.79 -18.00
CA ILE A 124 -5.47 1.85 -19.00
C ILE A 124 -5.24 3.18 -18.28
N VAL A 125 -4.18 3.90 -18.65
CA VAL A 125 -3.80 5.16 -18.01
C VAL A 125 -4.17 6.34 -18.92
N ASP A 126 -5.10 7.17 -18.46
CA ASP A 126 -5.35 8.47 -19.09
C ASP A 126 -4.32 9.50 -18.64
N GLU A 127 -3.97 10.43 -19.53
CA GLU A 127 -2.87 11.40 -19.35
C GLU A 127 -1.58 10.74 -18.84
N VAL A 128 -1.12 9.75 -19.61
CA VAL A 128 0.04 8.89 -19.29
C VAL A 128 1.33 9.65 -19.01
N ASP A 129 1.52 10.82 -19.62
CA ASP A 129 2.66 11.70 -19.39
C ASP A 129 2.64 12.28 -17.97
N SER A 130 1.49 12.77 -17.52
CA SER A 130 1.32 13.30 -16.16
C SER A 130 1.59 12.21 -15.12
N VAL A 131 1.06 10.99 -15.33
CA VAL A 131 1.17 9.90 -14.36
C VAL A 131 2.56 9.24 -14.37
N LEU A 132 3.04 8.82 -15.54
CA LEU A 132 4.26 8.00 -15.66
C LEU A 132 5.56 8.81 -15.79
N ILE A 133 5.48 10.13 -16.00
CA ILE A 133 6.66 11.01 -16.09
C ILE A 133 6.69 11.98 -14.92
N ASP A 134 5.65 12.80 -14.77
CA ASP A 134 5.68 13.89 -13.80
C ASP A 134 5.53 13.39 -12.36
N GLU A 135 4.50 12.58 -12.10
CA GLU A 135 4.18 12.04 -10.78
C GLU A 135 5.08 10.88 -10.36
N ALA A 136 5.63 10.11 -11.31
CA ALA A 136 6.51 8.98 -11.04
C ALA A 136 7.80 9.35 -10.27
N ARG A 137 8.12 10.66 -10.14
CA ARG A 137 9.25 11.16 -9.37
C ARG A 137 9.02 11.18 -7.86
N THR A 138 7.76 11.15 -7.42
CA THR A 138 7.42 11.20 -6.00
C THR A 138 6.95 9.82 -5.55
N PRO A 139 7.66 9.16 -4.61
CA PRO A 139 7.23 7.86 -4.12
C PRO A 139 5.92 7.96 -3.33
N LEU A 140 5.09 6.93 -3.43
CA LEU A 140 3.92 6.76 -2.56
C LEU A 140 4.37 6.25 -1.20
N ILE A 141 4.04 6.98 -0.14
CA ILE A 141 4.48 6.68 1.23
C ILE A 141 3.26 6.62 2.15
N ILE A 142 3.07 5.48 2.83
CA ILE A 142 2.16 5.39 3.98
C ILE A 142 2.96 5.72 5.23
N SER A 143 2.62 6.82 5.87
CA SER A 143 3.12 7.16 7.21
C SER A 143 2.00 7.01 8.23
N GLY A 144 2.27 6.33 9.34
CA GLY A 144 1.40 6.32 10.51
C GLY A 144 1.90 7.30 11.57
N PRO A 145 1.02 7.76 12.48
CA PRO A 145 1.50 8.39 13.70
C PRO A 145 2.43 7.42 14.42
N THR A 146 3.58 7.90 14.88
CA THR A 146 4.34 7.16 15.89
C THR A 146 3.51 7.21 17.15
N ASP A 147 3.14 6.05 17.72
CA ASP A 147 2.74 6.01 19.12
C ASP A 147 3.83 6.73 19.91
N ASP A 148 3.46 7.73 20.70
CA ASP A 148 4.40 8.53 21.48
C ASP A 148 4.98 7.64 22.60
N LYS A 149 6.03 6.89 22.26
CA LYS A 149 6.73 5.95 23.15
C LYS A 149 7.79 6.64 24.00
N SER A 150 7.70 7.97 24.15
CA SER A 150 8.64 8.75 24.94
C SER A 150 8.78 8.20 26.37
N GLU A 151 7.69 7.74 26.99
CA GLU A 151 7.72 7.09 28.31
C GLU A 151 8.51 5.77 28.32
N LEU A 152 8.30 4.91 27.32
CA LEU A 152 9.03 3.64 27.20
C LEU A 152 10.54 3.88 27.05
N TYR A 153 10.94 4.85 26.23
CA TYR A 153 12.34 5.25 26.09
C TYR A 153 12.93 5.73 27.42
N MET A 154 12.22 6.56 28.18
CA MET A 154 12.72 7.05 29.47
C MET A 154 12.90 5.93 30.48
N ILE A 155 11.98 4.97 30.53
CA ILE A 155 12.07 3.84 31.48
C ILE A 155 13.21 2.90 31.08
N VAL A 156 13.35 2.59 29.78
CA VAL A 156 14.42 1.72 29.27
C VAL A 156 15.80 2.37 29.46
N ASP A 157 15.96 3.67 29.19
CA ASP A 157 17.21 4.42 29.46
C ASP A 157 17.60 4.34 30.95
N ALA A 158 16.64 4.46 31.87
CA ALA A 158 16.89 4.32 33.30
C ALA A 158 17.32 2.89 33.70
N ILE A 159 16.89 1.86 32.95
CA ILE A 159 17.30 0.47 33.15
C ILE A 159 18.71 0.24 32.59
N VAL A 160 18.99 0.69 31.37
CA VAL A 160 20.30 0.53 30.71
C VAL A 160 21.41 1.18 31.54
N LYS A 161 21.15 2.33 32.17
CA LYS A 161 22.09 2.99 33.09
C LYS A 161 22.44 2.20 34.35
N GLN A 162 21.69 1.13 34.66
CA GLN A 162 21.97 0.22 35.76
C GLN A 162 22.80 -0.99 35.33
N LEU A 163 22.99 -1.21 34.02
CA LEU A 163 23.89 -2.25 33.51
C LEU A 163 25.35 -1.83 33.70
N THR A 164 26.18 -2.83 33.90
CA THR A 164 27.62 -2.72 34.14
C THR A 164 28.40 -3.29 32.95
N PRO A 165 29.70 -2.97 32.80
CA PRO A 165 30.50 -3.47 31.69
C PRO A 165 30.59 -5.00 31.58
N ASP A 166 30.27 -5.74 32.64
CA ASP A 166 30.24 -7.21 32.64
C ASP A 166 28.91 -7.77 32.05
N ASP A 167 27.88 -6.92 31.95
CA ASP A 167 26.56 -7.29 31.44
C ASP A 167 26.51 -7.25 29.88
N TYR A 168 27.56 -6.78 29.20
CA TYR A 168 27.59 -6.70 27.74
C TYR A 168 28.99 -6.79 27.13
N GLU A 169 29.05 -7.29 25.91
CA GLU A 169 30.23 -7.23 25.05
C GLU A 169 30.10 -6.05 24.07
N LYS A 170 31.13 -5.22 23.99
CA LYS A 170 31.19 -4.06 23.09
C LYS A 170 32.19 -4.30 21.97
N GLU A 171 31.74 -4.29 20.72
CA GLU A 171 32.60 -4.36 19.55
C GLU A 171 32.72 -2.98 18.88
N GLU A 172 33.70 -2.18 19.32
CA GLU A 172 33.82 -0.77 18.91
C GLU A 172 34.02 -0.56 17.41
N LYS A 173 34.66 -1.53 16.74
CA LYS A 173 34.89 -1.48 15.28
C LYS A 173 33.59 -1.58 14.50
N GLN A 174 32.63 -2.38 14.99
CA GLN A 174 31.32 -2.57 14.38
C GLN A 174 30.24 -1.67 14.99
N LYS A 175 30.55 -0.97 16.09
CA LYS A 175 29.60 -0.17 16.88
C LYS A 175 28.39 -1.00 17.33
N THR A 176 28.65 -2.24 17.71
CA THR A 176 27.64 -3.18 18.20
C THR A 176 27.86 -3.44 19.69
N ILE A 177 26.76 -3.65 20.40
CA ILE A 177 26.72 -4.09 21.80
C ILE A 177 25.84 -5.33 21.84
N ILE A 178 26.31 -6.38 22.52
CA ILE A 178 25.59 -7.64 22.70
C ILE A 178 25.54 -7.92 24.19
N LEU A 179 24.34 -8.14 24.75
CA LEU A 179 24.21 -8.52 26.16
C LEU A 179 24.81 -9.91 26.40
N THR A 180 25.50 -10.09 27.52
CA THR A 180 25.94 -11.41 27.98
C THR A 180 24.72 -12.20 28.50
N GLU A 181 24.89 -13.50 28.78
CA GLU A 181 23.82 -14.29 29.42
C GLU A 181 23.40 -13.66 30.76
N ASP A 182 24.38 -13.32 31.60
CA ASP A 182 24.14 -12.65 32.89
C ASP A 182 23.49 -11.27 32.72
N GLY A 183 23.92 -10.51 31.71
CA GLY A 183 23.34 -9.20 31.39
C GLY A 183 21.91 -9.28 30.87
N THR A 184 21.60 -10.33 30.13
CA THR A 184 20.23 -10.62 29.67
C THR A 184 19.32 -10.94 30.84
N GLU A 185 19.76 -11.82 31.75
CA GLU A 185 18.99 -12.17 32.95
C GLU A 185 18.77 -10.96 33.86
N ARG A 186 19.79 -10.10 34.00
CA ARG A 186 19.69 -8.85 34.75
C ARG A 186 18.71 -7.88 34.10
N ALA A 187 18.77 -7.71 32.78
CA ALA A 187 17.85 -6.85 32.05
C ALA A 187 16.40 -7.35 32.15
N GLU A 188 16.17 -8.66 32.07
CA GLU A 188 14.86 -9.28 32.28
C GLU A 188 14.28 -8.94 33.64
N ARG A 189 15.05 -9.13 34.73
CA ARG A 189 14.59 -8.80 36.09
C ARG A 189 14.27 -7.32 36.26
N LEU A 190 15.06 -6.43 35.65
CA LEU A 190 14.82 -4.97 35.71
C LEU A 190 13.57 -4.57 34.91
N LEU A 191 13.35 -5.18 33.75
CA LEU A 191 12.18 -4.95 32.91
C LEU A 191 10.90 -5.51 33.54
N GLU A 192 10.98 -6.68 34.16
CA GLU A 192 9.88 -7.28 34.92
C GLU A 192 9.50 -6.39 36.12
N ALA A 193 10.48 -5.91 36.88
CA ALA A 193 10.25 -5.00 38.00
C ALA A 193 9.64 -3.65 37.56
N ALA A 194 9.93 -3.20 36.35
CA ALA A 194 9.34 -2.00 35.74
C ALA A 194 7.96 -2.25 35.12
N GLY A 195 7.45 -3.49 35.14
CA GLY A 195 6.18 -3.88 34.51
C GLY A 195 6.20 -3.84 32.99
N LEU A 196 7.39 -3.89 32.37
CA LEU A 196 7.59 -3.81 30.92
C LEU A 196 7.77 -5.19 30.26
N LEU A 197 7.96 -6.25 31.04
CA LEU A 197 8.08 -7.61 30.52
C LEU A 197 6.72 -8.32 30.57
N GLN A 198 6.26 -8.85 29.43
CA GLN A 198 5.08 -9.72 29.34
C GLN A 198 5.51 -11.16 29.04
N GLY A 199 4.91 -12.15 29.67
CA GLY A 199 5.31 -13.55 29.48
C GLY A 199 6.47 -13.99 30.38
N ALA A 200 7.27 -14.94 29.91
CA ALA A 200 8.29 -15.60 30.73
C ALA A 200 9.73 -15.26 30.34
N ASN A 201 9.95 -14.75 29.13
CA ASN A 201 11.29 -14.39 28.66
C ASN A 201 11.30 -13.11 27.80
N LEU A 202 12.48 -12.49 27.67
CA LEU A 202 12.69 -11.27 26.91
C LEU A 202 12.39 -11.39 25.41
N TYR A 203 12.55 -12.59 24.84
CA TYR A 203 12.42 -12.85 23.41
C TYR A 203 11.03 -13.35 22.99
N ASP A 204 10.06 -13.34 23.91
CA ASP A 204 8.66 -13.62 23.61
C ASP A 204 8.14 -12.56 22.62
N PHE A 205 7.27 -12.98 21.69
CA PHE A 205 6.77 -12.13 20.61
C PHE A 205 6.19 -10.79 21.11
N GLU A 206 5.55 -10.83 22.28
CA GLU A 206 4.94 -9.70 22.98
C GLU A 206 5.97 -8.62 23.38
N ASN A 207 7.23 -9.02 23.62
CA ASN A 207 8.30 -8.15 24.10
C ASN A 207 9.19 -7.56 22.98
N THR A 208 8.93 -7.89 21.71
CA THR A 208 9.75 -7.47 20.55
C THR A 208 10.10 -5.98 20.56
N GLN A 209 9.16 -5.13 20.97
CA GLN A 209 9.39 -3.69 21.06
C GLN A 209 10.35 -3.31 22.18
N VAL A 210 10.20 -3.90 23.36
CA VAL A 210 11.05 -3.64 24.53
C VAL A 210 12.49 -4.08 24.25
N VAL A 211 12.68 -5.24 23.61
CA VAL A 211 14.00 -5.72 23.17
C VAL A 211 14.65 -4.76 22.19
N HIS A 212 13.88 -4.25 21.23
CA HIS A 212 14.37 -3.27 20.28
C HIS A 212 14.84 -2.00 21.00
N HIS A 213 14.07 -1.48 21.95
CA HIS A 213 14.46 -0.31 22.72
C HIS A 213 15.69 -0.55 23.61
N LEU A 214 15.79 -1.73 24.24
CA LEU A 214 16.95 -2.11 25.07
C LEU A 214 18.25 -2.16 24.27
N ASN A 215 18.20 -2.69 23.04
CA ASN A 215 19.36 -2.78 22.17
C ASN A 215 19.74 -1.46 21.48
N GLN A 216 18.81 -0.49 21.41
CA GLN A 216 19.02 0.81 20.75
C GLN A 216 19.33 1.96 21.72
N SER A 217 19.20 1.73 23.04
CA SER A 217 19.47 2.73 24.09
C SER A 217 20.89 2.61 24.61
#